data_AF-A0A8J6ACU4-F1
#
_entry.id   AF-A0A8J6ACU4-F1
#
_cell.length_a   1.000
_cell.length_b   1.000
_cell.length_c   1.000
_cell.angle_alpha   90.00
_cell.angle_beta   90.00
_cell.angle_gamma   90.00
#
_symmetry.space_group_name_H-M   'P 1'
#
loop_
_entity.id
_entity.type
_entity.pdbx_description
1 polymer ?
#
loop_
_entity_poly.entity_id
_entity_poly.type
_entity_poly.pdbx_seq_one_letter_code
_entity_poly.pdbx_strand_id
1 'polypeptide(L)'
;MRNEASWSCCDICEYVVGLNFIDLMVRQGNIDNPPKTPLVPGFECSGIVEALGDSVKGYEIGDRVMAFVNYNAWAEVVCTPMEFVYKIPDDMSFSEAAAFPMNFVTAYMMLFEVANLREGMSVLVHSAGGGVASATLPAVAVGQWRDKLLLPVLSHTCLGHLQTVPGGREYPACERADGKCHPATGLVLGNPSV
;
A
#
# COMPACT_ATOMS: atom_id res chain seq x y z
N MET A 1 -1.04 -9.06 27.70
CA MET A 1 -0.28 -8.18 28.62
C MET A 1 -0.38 -6.80 28.04
N ARG A 2 -1.11 -5.88 28.69
CA ARG A 2 -1.05 -4.45 28.33
C ARG A 2 0.35 -4.01 28.71
N ASN A 3 1.23 -3.86 27.72
CA ASN A 3 2.48 -3.14 27.97
C ASN A 3 2.03 -1.72 28.24
N GLU A 4 2.21 -1.27 29.48
CA GLU A 4 2.09 0.15 29.81
C GLU A 4 2.82 0.92 28.72
N ALA A 5 2.11 1.84 28.07
CA ALA A 5 2.63 2.60 26.96
C ALA A 5 4.03 3.11 27.34
N SER A 6 5.07 2.57 26.70
CA SER A 6 6.40 3.14 26.82
C SER A 6 6.30 4.61 26.42
N TRP A 7 7.15 5.46 26.98
CA TRP A 7 6.96 6.92 27.03
C TRP A 7 6.51 7.60 25.72
N SER A 8 6.74 6.99 24.55
CA SER A 8 6.44 7.50 23.20
C SER A 8 5.48 6.64 22.34
N CYS A 9 4.65 5.76 22.89
CA CYS A 9 3.69 4.95 22.10
C CYS A 9 2.21 5.29 22.37
N CYS A 10 1.34 4.78 21.51
CA CYS A 10 -0.10 4.77 21.72
C CYS A 10 -0.68 3.38 21.58
N ASP A 11 -1.80 3.15 22.26
CA ASP A 11 -2.67 2.00 22.04
C ASP A 11 -3.83 2.40 21.12
N ILE A 12 -4.14 1.55 20.14
CA ILE A 12 -5.22 1.77 19.15
C ILE A 12 -6.31 0.71 19.35
N CYS A 13 -7.56 1.13 19.55
CA CYS A 13 -8.74 0.29 19.73
C CYS A 13 -9.76 0.54 18.60
N GLU A 14 -10.57 -0.47 18.26
CA GLU A 14 -11.54 -0.45 17.15
C GLU A 14 -10.85 -0.33 15.78
N TYR A 15 -10.33 -1.46 15.29
CA TYR A 15 -9.35 -1.48 14.22
C TYR A 15 -9.81 -2.26 12.98
N VAL A 16 -9.55 -1.69 11.80
CA VAL A 16 -9.51 -2.42 10.54
C VAL A 16 -8.04 -2.74 10.27
N VAL A 17 -7.74 -3.96 9.82
CA VAL A 17 -6.38 -4.37 9.45
C VAL A 17 -6.23 -4.41 7.94
N GLY A 18 -5.07 -3.95 7.47
CA GLY A 18 -4.62 -4.26 6.12
C GLY A 18 -4.08 -5.69 6.06
N LEU A 19 -4.35 -6.36 4.95
CA LEU A 19 -3.79 -7.67 4.64
C LEU A 19 -2.85 -7.51 3.45
N ASN A 20 -1.58 -7.82 3.67
CA ASN A 20 -0.51 -7.64 2.71
C ASN A 20 0.09 -8.99 2.28
N PHE A 21 0.79 -8.99 1.15
CA PHE A 21 1.46 -10.20 0.66
C PHE A 21 2.57 -10.66 1.63
N ILE A 22 3.23 -9.73 2.32
CA ILE A 22 4.23 -10.04 3.34
C ILE A 22 3.64 -10.84 4.52
N ASP A 23 2.37 -10.63 4.88
CA ASP A 23 1.71 -11.42 5.92
C ASP A 23 1.64 -12.90 5.54
N LEU A 24 1.36 -13.19 4.27
CA LEU A 24 1.35 -14.56 3.75
C LEU A 24 2.75 -15.16 3.74
N MET A 25 3.77 -14.39 3.36
CA MET A 25 5.17 -14.83 3.36
C MET A 25 5.64 -15.14 4.78
N VAL A 26 5.36 -14.26 5.75
CA VAL A 26 5.63 -14.47 7.18
C VAL A 26 4.94 -15.74 7.67
N ARG A 27 3.65 -15.90 7.37
CA ARG A 27 2.88 -17.08 7.78
C ARG A 27 3.45 -18.38 7.23
N GLN A 28 4.04 -18.35 6.03
CA GLN A 28 4.68 -19.51 5.41
C GLN A 28 6.14 -19.71 5.86
N GLY A 29 6.73 -18.76 6.60
CA GLY A 29 8.16 -18.76 6.90
C GLY A 29 9.05 -18.43 5.70
N ASN A 30 8.47 -17.88 4.63
CA ASN A 30 9.14 -17.54 3.37
C ASN A 30 9.69 -16.11 3.39
N ILE A 31 10.34 -15.73 4.49
CA ILE A 31 11.06 -14.46 4.61
C ILE A 31 12.45 -14.71 5.18
N ASP A 32 13.38 -13.82 4.88
CA ASP A 32 14.70 -13.88 5.49
C ASP A 32 14.57 -13.70 7.01
N ASN A 33 15.16 -14.63 7.76
CA ASN A 33 15.15 -14.65 9.22
C ASN A 33 13.73 -14.54 9.83
N PRO A 34 12.86 -15.55 9.62
CA PRO A 34 11.48 -15.48 10.04
C PRO A 34 11.36 -15.33 11.57
N PRO A 35 10.39 -14.52 12.04
CA PRO A 35 10.13 -14.37 13.46
C PRO A 35 9.82 -15.73 14.10
N LYS A 36 10.28 -15.90 15.35
CA LYS A 36 9.99 -17.11 16.12
C LYS A 36 8.50 -17.14 16.48
N THR A 37 7.91 -18.34 16.42
CA THR A 37 6.54 -18.57 16.87
C THR A 37 6.49 -18.78 18.40
N PRO A 38 5.37 -18.45 19.07
CA PRO A 38 4.14 -17.86 18.52
C PRO A 38 4.28 -16.37 18.14
N LEU A 39 3.58 -15.95 17.09
CA LEU A 39 3.59 -14.59 16.55
C LEU A 39 2.17 -14.14 16.21
N VAL A 40 1.88 -12.86 16.43
CA VAL A 40 0.71 -12.17 15.86
C VAL A 40 1.13 -11.41 14.58
N PRO A 41 0.63 -11.79 13.38
CA PRO A 41 0.97 -11.10 12.13
C PRO A 41 0.34 -9.70 12.00
N GLY A 42 0.54 -9.06 10.84
CA GLY A 42 -0.05 -7.78 10.49
C GLY A 42 0.91 -6.61 10.58
N PHE A 43 0.98 -5.81 9.51
CA PHE A 43 1.90 -4.67 9.39
C PHE A 43 1.19 -3.31 9.33
N GLU A 44 -0.13 -3.27 9.24
CA GLU A 44 -0.85 -2.00 9.21
C GLU A 44 -2.26 -2.16 9.77
N CYS A 45 -2.77 -1.06 10.31
CA CYS A 45 -4.14 -0.98 10.78
C CYS A 45 -4.62 0.48 10.79
N SER A 46 -5.91 0.65 11.05
CA SER A 46 -6.50 1.94 11.36
C SER A 46 -7.51 1.78 12.48
N GLY A 47 -7.61 2.74 13.40
CA GLY A 47 -8.58 2.72 14.48
C GLY A 47 -8.56 4.02 15.28
N ILE A 48 -8.93 3.93 16.55
CA ILE A 48 -9.02 5.08 17.46
C ILE A 48 -7.94 4.97 18.53
N VAL A 49 -7.27 6.08 18.85
CA VAL A 49 -6.32 6.14 19.97
C VAL A 49 -7.08 5.91 21.29
N GLU A 50 -6.77 4.83 22.02
CA GLU A 50 -7.35 4.52 23.33
C GLU A 50 -6.45 4.95 24.50
N ALA A 51 -5.14 4.96 24.30
CA ALA A 51 -4.17 5.40 25.30
C ALA A 51 -2.94 6.04 24.65
N LEU A 52 -2.30 6.95 25.39
CA LEU A 52 -1.11 7.69 24.98
C LEU A 52 -0.06 7.61 26.08
N GLY A 53 1.21 7.44 25.71
CA GLY A 53 2.34 7.64 26.63
C GLY A 53 2.52 9.11 27.01
N ASP A 54 3.09 9.36 28.19
CA ASP A 54 3.19 10.71 28.78
C ASP A 54 3.95 11.74 27.92
N SER A 55 4.83 11.30 27.01
CA SER A 55 5.62 12.22 26.17
C SER A 55 5.01 12.50 24.80
N VAL A 56 3.85 11.89 24.48
CA VAL A 56 3.17 12.07 23.19
C VAL A 56 2.57 13.48 23.09
N LYS A 57 2.76 14.12 21.93
CA LYS A 57 2.23 15.46 21.62
C LYS A 57 1.52 15.43 20.27
N GLY A 58 0.52 16.30 20.09
CA GLY A 58 -0.20 16.47 18.83
C GLY A 58 -1.29 15.41 18.55
N TYR A 59 -1.48 14.49 19.49
CA TYR A 59 -2.51 13.45 19.47
C TYR A 59 -3.32 13.47 20.76
N GLU A 60 -4.57 13.05 20.66
CA GLU A 60 -5.52 12.96 21.76
C GLU A 60 -6.21 11.58 21.74
N ILE A 61 -6.62 11.11 22.93
CA ILE A 61 -7.49 9.93 23.02
C ILE A 61 -8.78 10.22 22.26
N GLY A 62 -9.20 9.29 21.40
CA GLY A 62 -10.32 9.49 20.48
C GLY A 62 -9.91 9.90 19.07
N ASP A 63 -8.64 10.26 18.83
CA ASP A 63 -8.16 10.55 17.47
C ASP A 63 -8.29 9.33 16.55
N ARG A 64 -8.77 9.57 15.34
CA ARG A 64 -8.81 8.58 14.26
C ARG A 64 -7.43 8.48 13.63
N VAL A 65 -6.81 7.31 13.69
CA VAL A 65 -5.42 7.11 13.24
C VAL A 65 -5.25 5.86 12.40
N MET A 66 -4.34 5.92 11.44
CA MET A 66 -3.75 4.76 10.77
C MET A 66 -2.32 4.57 11.27
N ALA A 67 -1.88 3.33 11.33
CA ALA A 67 -0.56 2.98 11.82
C ALA A 67 0.14 2.00 10.90
N PHE A 68 1.44 2.23 10.69
CA PHE A 68 2.33 1.37 9.92
C PHE A 68 3.29 0.62 10.85
N VAL A 69 2.90 -0.56 11.32
CA VAL A 69 3.53 -1.24 12.45
C VAL A 69 4.43 -2.40 12.01
N ASN A 70 5.33 -2.80 12.90
CA ASN A 70 6.17 -3.97 12.68
C ASN A 70 5.61 -5.16 13.49
N TYR A 71 4.69 -5.92 12.85
CA TYR A 71 3.90 -7.01 13.45
C TYR A 71 2.83 -6.55 14.46
N ASN A 72 2.06 -7.53 14.95
CA ASN A 72 1.02 -7.39 15.97
C ASN A 72 -0.24 -6.60 15.55
N ALA A 73 -0.38 -6.21 14.28
CA ALA A 73 -1.57 -5.48 13.84
C ALA A 73 -2.84 -6.35 13.84
N TRP A 74 -2.73 -7.68 13.70
CA TRP A 74 -3.88 -8.60 13.76
C TRP A 74 -4.29 -8.90 15.20
N ALA A 75 -4.52 -7.86 16.01
CA ALA A 75 -4.91 -7.92 17.41
C ALA A 75 -5.87 -6.78 17.78
N GLU A 76 -6.73 -7.01 18.78
CA GLU A 76 -7.73 -6.04 19.25
C GLU A 76 -7.17 -4.67 19.66
N VAL A 77 -5.91 -4.67 20.12
CA VAL A 77 -5.16 -3.48 20.47
C VAL A 77 -3.74 -3.65 19.97
N VAL A 78 -3.21 -2.61 19.32
CA VAL A 78 -1.79 -2.52 18.96
C VAL A 78 -1.15 -1.35 19.68
N CYS A 79 0.00 -1.62 20.31
CA CYS A 79 0.86 -0.64 20.94
C CYS A 79 2.01 -0.34 20.00
N THR A 80 2.12 0.90 19.51
CA THR A 80 3.15 1.26 18.52
C THR A 80 3.76 2.65 18.77
N PRO A 81 5.04 2.87 18.43
CA PRO A 81 5.65 4.20 18.51
C PRO A 81 4.92 5.22 17.64
N MET A 82 4.78 6.46 18.14
CA MET A 82 4.04 7.52 17.44
C MET A 82 4.62 7.94 16.09
N GLU A 83 5.90 7.65 15.82
CA GLU A 83 6.54 7.90 14.52
C GLU A 83 5.91 7.09 13.37
N PHE A 84 5.15 6.05 13.71
CA PHE A 84 4.45 5.19 12.77
C PHE A 84 2.94 5.42 12.74
N VAL A 85 2.45 6.45 13.43
CA VAL A 85 1.02 6.74 13.60
C VAL A 85 0.69 8.05 12.89
N TYR A 86 -0.40 8.06 12.13
CA TYR A 86 -0.82 9.18 11.29
C TYR A 86 -2.31 9.42 11.46
N LYS A 87 -2.73 10.68 11.59
CA LYS A 87 -4.15 11.05 11.65
C LYS A 87 -4.85 10.72 10.34
N ILE A 88 -6.06 10.16 10.45
CA ILE A 88 -6.93 9.89 9.30
C ILE A 88 -7.70 11.18 8.97
N PRO A 89 -7.71 11.63 7.70
CA PRO A 89 -8.57 12.72 7.25
C PRO A 89 -10.07 12.46 7.54
N ASP A 90 -10.84 13.52 7.78
CA ASP A 90 -12.26 13.39 8.11
C ASP A 90 -13.08 12.69 7.02
N ASP A 91 -12.68 12.82 5.77
CA ASP A 91 -13.34 12.26 4.59
C ASP A 91 -12.87 10.83 4.22
N MET A 92 -11.90 10.28 4.93
CA MET A 92 -11.37 8.93 4.71
C MET A 92 -11.96 7.95 5.72
N SER A 93 -12.52 6.83 5.26
CA SER A 93 -13.01 5.76 6.15
C SER A 93 -11.87 4.97 6.81
N PHE A 94 -12.16 4.24 7.89
CA PHE A 94 -11.16 3.33 8.48
C PHE A 94 -10.72 2.24 7.49
N SER A 95 -11.63 1.69 6.68
CA SER A 95 -11.25 0.68 5.69
C SER A 95 -10.28 1.21 4.63
N GLU A 96 -10.47 2.44 4.16
CA GLU A 96 -9.52 3.09 3.25
C GLU A 96 -8.18 3.37 3.94
N ALA A 97 -8.24 3.87 5.17
CA ALA A 97 -7.05 4.18 5.96
C ALA A 97 -6.21 2.92 6.28
N ALA A 98 -6.83 1.78 6.59
CA ALA A 98 -6.12 0.52 6.83
C ALA A 98 -5.51 -0.09 5.56
N ALA A 99 -5.98 0.31 4.37
CA ALA A 99 -5.46 -0.16 3.09
C ALA A 99 -4.38 0.78 2.51
N PHE A 100 -4.05 1.87 3.20
CA PHE A 100 -3.21 2.94 2.69
C PHE A 100 -1.70 2.75 2.97
N PRO A 101 -1.23 2.61 4.22
CA PRO A 101 0.19 2.75 4.56
C PRO A 101 1.12 1.86 3.74
N MET A 102 0.94 0.54 3.76
CA MET A 102 1.80 -0.43 3.08
C MET A 102 1.81 -0.20 1.58
N ASN A 103 0.63 -0.05 0.98
CA ASN A 103 0.49 0.06 -0.46
C ASN A 103 1.14 1.35 -0.99
N PHE A 104 0.85 2.49 -0.36
CA PHE A 104 1.32 3.79 -0.82
C PHE A 104 2.78 4.05 -0.47
N VAL A 105 3.25 3.67 0.73
CA VAL A 105 4.68 3.79 1.09
C VAL A 105 5.51 2.91 0.17
N THR A 106 5.09 1.66 -0.08
CA THR A 106 5.82 0.77 -0.99
C THR A 106 5.87 1.34 -2.42
N ALA A 107 4.73 1.81 -2.95
CA ALA A 107 4.69 2.41 -4.26
C ALA A 107 5.61 3.64 -4.36
N TYR A 108 5.56 4.53 -3.36
CA TYR A 108 6.40 5.73 -3.31
C TYR A 108 7.89 5.38 -3.27
N MET A 109 8.30 4.51 -2.34
CA MET A 109 9.70 4.09 -2.19
C MET A 109 10.23 3.45 -3.47
N MET A 110 9.46 2.57 -4.10
CA MET A 110 9.86 1.90 -5.34
C MET A 110 10.03 2.88 -6.49
N LEU A 111 9.11 3.83 -6.65
CA LEU A 111 9.13 4.76 -7.77
C LEU A 111 10.17 5.87 -7.61
N PHE A 112 10.26 6.48 -6.42
CA PHE A 112 11.02 7.70 -6.23
C PHE A 112 12.36 7.48 -5.55
N GLU A 113 12.43 6.63 -4.53
CA GLU A 113 13.68 6.40 -3.80
C GLU A 113 14.57 5.35 -4.49
N VAL A 114 13.97 4.26 -4.97
CA VAL A 114 14.71 3.15 -5.59
C VAL A 114 14.89 3.38 -7.09
N ALA A 115 13.79 3.54 -7.84
CA ALA A 115 13.85 3.69 -9.29
C ALA A 115 14.25 5.10 -9.73
N ASN A 116 14.14 6.11 -8.86
CA ASN A 116 14.38 7.52 -9.16
C ASN A 116 13.67 7.95 -10.45
N LEU A 117 12.35 7.72 -10.48
CA LEU A 117 11.51 8.02 -11.63
C LEU A 117 11.54 9.53 -11.97
N ARG A 118 11.75 9.84 -13.25
CA ARG A 118 11.83 11.21 -13.78
C ARG A 118 10.95 11.39 -15.01
N GLU A 119 10.77 12.65 -15.39
CA GLU A 119 10.11 13.01 -16.65
C GLU A 119 10.69 12.24 -17.84
N GLY A 120 9.80 11.80 -18.73
CA GLY A 120 10.16 11.08 -19.95
C GLY A 120 10.48 9.59 -19.75
N MET A 121 10.59 9.10 -18.51
CA MET A 121 10.75 7.68 -18.22
C MET A 121 9.41 6.94 -18.24
N SER A 122 9.45 5.64 -18.56
CA SER A 122 8.29 4.76 -18.51
C SER A 122 8.48 3.68 -17.45
N VAL A 123 7.41 3.33 -16.74
CA VAL A 123 7.40 2.24 -15.74
C VAL A 123 6.44 1.15 -16.16
N LEU A 124 6.89 -0.10 -16.02
CA LEU A 124 6.05 -1.29 -16.14
C LEU A 124 5.55 -1.70 -14.76
N VAL A 125 4.23 -1.72 -14.54
CA VAL A 125 3.63 -2.14 -13.27
C VAL A 125 2.95 -3.49 -13.42
N HIS A 126 3.56 -4.52 -12.83
CA HIS A 126 2.95 -5.85 -12.80
C HIS A 126 1.75 -5.90 -11.85
N SER A 127 0.83 -6.83 -12.13
CA SER A 127 -0.32 -7.12 -11.27
C SER A 127 -1.15 -5.87 -10.94
N ALA A 128 -1.52 -5.10 -11.98
CA ALA A 128 -2.18 -3.81 -11.86
C ALA A 128 -3.48 -3.78 -11.00
N GLY A 129 -4.11 -4.94 -10.77
CA GLY A 129 -5.24 -5.08 -9.84
C GLY A 129 -4.86 -5.31 -8.36
N GLY A 130 -3.58 -5.34 -8.01
CA GLY A 130 -3.10 -5.47 -6.63
C GLY A 130 -3.05 -4.13 -5.89
N GLY A 131 -2.99 -4.17 -4.56
CA GLY A 131 -2.98 -2.96 -3.70
C GLY A 131 -1.85 -1.99 -4.02
N VAL A 132 -0.59 -2.47 -3.98
CA VAL A 132 0.60 -1.66 -4.29
C VAL A 132 0.51 -1.09 -5.71
N ALA A 133 0.13 -1.92 -6.68
CA ALA A 133 0.03 -1.50 -8.07
C ALA A 133 -1.05 -0.42 -8.25
N SER A 134 -2.20 -0.55 -7.59
CA SER A 134 -3.26 0.47 -7.59
C SER A 134 -2.80 1.78 -6.95
N ALA A 135 -1.92 1.73 -5.95
CA ALA A 135 -1.34 2.91 -5.31
C ALA A 135 -0.27 3.62 -6.16
N THR A 136 0.33 2.96 -7.18
CA THR A 136 1.29 3.62 -8.09
C THR A 136 0.66 4.76 -8.87
N LEU A 137 -0.61 4.64 -9.25
CA LEU A 137 -1.35 5.62 -10.03
C LEU A 137 -1.47 6.98 -9.33
N PRO A 138 -2.07 7.07 -8.12
CA PRO A 138 -2.11 8.32 -7.39
C PRO A 138 -0.71 8.81 -7.02
N ALA A 139 0.25 7.94 -6.71
CA ALA A 139 1.62 8.35 -6.39
C ALA A 139 2.31 9.08 -7.55
N VAL A 140 2.18 8.57 -8.78
CA VAL A 140 2.67 9.20 -10.00
C VAL A 140 1.93 10.51 -10.30
N ALA A 141 0.63 10.58 -10.00
CA ALA A 141 -0.16 11.80 -10.18
C ALA A 141 0.27 12.94 -9.24
N VAL A 142 0.63 12.64 -7.98
CA VAL A 142 1.18 13.60 -7.01
C VAL A 142 2.56 14.11 -7.46
N GLY A 143 3.38 13.24 -8.06
CA GLY A 143 4.65 13.63 -8.66
C GLY A 143 4.56 14.44 -9.96
N GLN A 144 3.34 14.66 -10.49
CA GLN A 144 3.08 15.30 -11.80
C GLN A 144 3.63 14.52 -13.03
N TRP A 145 3.97 13.24 -12.90
CA TRP A 145 4.61 12.44 -13.98
C TRP A 145 3.59 11.60 -14.78
N ARG A 146 2.48 12.21 -15.20
CA ARG A 146 1.30 11.51 -15.75
C ARG A 146 1.52 10.77 -17.07
N ASP A 147 2.62 11.02 -17.78
CA ASP A 147 2.60 10.83 -19.23
C ASP A 147 3.07 9.48 -19.78
N LYS A 148 3.58 8.52 -18.98
CA LYS A 148 4.00 7.19 -19.51
C LYS A 148 3.97 6.03 -18.49
N LEU A 149 2.78 5.63 -18.03
CA LEU A 149 2.64 4.40 -17.22
C LEU A 149 2.17 3.22 -18.10
N LEU A 150 2.87 2.09 -18.04
CA LEU A 150 2.48 0.84 -18.69
C LEU A 150 1.98 -0.15 -17.64
N LEU A 151 0.71 -0.51 -17.72
CA LEU A 151 0.03 -1.43 -16.80
C LEU A 151 -0.37 -2.72 -17.53
N PRO A 152 0.47 -3.75 -17.58
CA PRO A 152 0.05 -5.08 -18.04
C PRO A 152 -1.01 -5.64 -17.09
N VAL A 153 -2.14 -6.08 -17.64
CA VAL A 153 -3.25 -6.66 -16.88
C VAL A 153 -3.38 -8.14 -17.21
N LEU A 154 -3.46 -8.97 -16.17
CA LEU A 154 -3.47 -10.44 -16.29
C LEU A 154 -4.88 -11.04 -16.46
N SER A 155 -5.95 -10.24 -16.37
CA SER A 155 -7.33 -10.71 -16.58
C SER A 155 -8.27 -9.61 -17.08
N HIS A 156 -9.24 -9.99 -17.93
CA HIS A 156 -10.26 -9.07 -18.49
C HIS A 156 -11.07 -8.32 -17.42
N THR A 157 -11.28 -8.91 -16.24
CA THR A 157 -12.03 -8.28 -15.14
C THR A 157 -11.26 -7.09 -14.53
N CYS A 158 -9.94 -7.18 -14.45
CA CYS A 158 -9.10 -6.10 -13.92
C CYS A 158 -8.99 -4.91 -14.90
N LEU A 159 -9.16 -5.15 -16.21
CA LEU A 159 -9.19 -4.07 -17.20
C LEU A 159 -10.36 -3.12 -16.99
N GLY A 160 -11.54 -3.64 -16.63
CA GLY A 160 -12.72 -2.79 -16.39
C GLY A 160 -12.53 -1.78 -15.26
N HIS A 161 -11.79 -2.14 -14.20
CA HIS A 161 -11.47 -1.22 -13.10
C HIS A 161 -10.42 -0.19 -13.51
N LEU A 162 -9.42 -0.58 -14.30
CA LEU A 162 -8.37 0.33 -14.76
C LEU A 162 -8.86 1.30 -15.86
N GLN A 163 -9.89 0.91 -16.62
CA GLN A 163 -10.55 1.78 -17.62
C GLN A 163 -11.31 2.95 -17.01
N THR A 164 -11.66 2.91 -15.71
CA THR A 164 -12.28 4.06 -15.02
C THR A 164 -11.25 5.11 -14.59
N VAL A 165 -9.95 4.82 -14.70
CA VAL A 165 -8.86 5.75 -14.41
C VAL A 165 -8.76 6.78 -15.54
N PRO A 166 -8.83 8.10 -15.25
CA PRO A 166 -8.74 9.14 -16.27
C PRO A 166 -7.46 9.02 -17.12
N GLY A 167 -7.62 8.92 -18.44
CA GLY A 167 -6.50 8.83 -19.40
C GLY A 167 -6.09 7.41 -19.82
N GLY A 168 -6.79 6.38 -19.33
CA GLY A 168 -6.54 4.98 -19.70
C GLY A 168 -6.86 4.69 -21.16
N ARG A 169 -5.88 4.20 -21.92
CA ARG A 169 -6.08 3.62 -23.26
C ARG A 169 -5.61 2.17 -23.29
N GLU A 170 -6.44 1.29 -23.84
CA GLU A 170 -6.04 -0.10 -24.09
C GLU A 170 -4.86 -0.14 -25.07
N TYR A 171 -3.92 -1.03 -24.79
CA TYR A 171 -2.84 -1.37 -25.70
C TYR A 171 -2.80 -2.89 -25.87
N PRO A 172 -2.71 -3.39 -27.12
CA PRO A 172 -2.43 -4.79 -27.35
C PRO A 172 -0.99 -5.08 -26.91
N ALA A 173 -0.82 -5.79 -25.79
CA ALA A 173 0.46 -6.32 -25.40
C ALA A 173 0.63 -7.69 -26.09
N CYS A 174 1.69 -7.87 -26.86
CA CYS A 174 2.04 -9.16 -27.46
C CYS A 174 3.25 -9.73 -26.69
N GLU A 175 3.01 -10.75 -25.86
CA GLU A 175 4.10 -11.48 -25.20
C GLU A 175 4.52 -12.69 -26.06
N ARG A 176 5.69 -12.60 -26.72
CA ARG A 176 6.77 -13.62 -26.82
C ARG A 176 7.67 -13.45 -28.05
N ALA A 177 8.90 -13.96 -27.92
CA ALA A 177 9.94 -14.06 -28.95
C ALA A 177 9.67 -15.11 -30.07
N ASP A 178 8.49 -15.75 -30.08
CA ASP A 178 8.12 -16.86 -30.98
C ASP A 178 7.12 -16.48 -32.08
N GLY A 179 6.76 -15.19 -32.19
CA GLY A 179 5.96 -14.66 -33.30
C GLY A 179 4.48 -15.04 -33.30
N LYS A 180 3.94 -15.55 -32.19
CA LYS A 180 2.50 -15.86 -32.05
C LYS A 180 1.86 -14.96 -30.99
N CYS A 181 1.06 -13.98 -31.41
CA CYS A 181 0.31 -13.13 -30.46
C CYS A 181 -0.89 -13.88 -29.86
N HIS A 182 -0.91 -13.98 -28.54
CA HIS A 182 -2.13 -14.14 -27.75
C HIS A 182 -2.61 -12.75 -27.29
N PRO A 183 -3.93 -12.51 -27.15
CA PRO A 183 -4.43 -11.22 -26.68
C PRO A 183 -4.10 -11.02 -25.20
N ALA A 184 -3.01 -10.31 -24.89
CA ALA A 184 -2.84 -9.68 -23.59
C ALA A 184 -3.27 -8.22 -23.71
N THR A 185 -4.15 -7.78 -22.82
CA THR A 185 -4.71 -6.42 -22.85
C THR A 185 -4.04 -5.64 -21.74
N GLY A 186 -3.25 -4.62 -22.09
CA GLY A 186 -2.64 -3.70 -21.14
C GLY A 186 -3.31 -2.33 -21.17
N LEU A 187 -3.10 -1.51 -20.14
CA LEU A 187 -3.49 -0.10 -20.15
C LEU A 187 -2.23 0.77 -20.22
N VAL A 188 -2.19 1.72 -21.15
CA VAL A 188 -1.24 2.83 -21.13
C VAL A 188 -1.94 4.06 -20.59
N LEU A 189 -1.31 4.75 -19.65
CA LEU A 189 -1.64 6.13 -19.30
C LEU A 189 -0.61 7.04 -19.99
N GLY A 190 -1.08 7.83 -20.97
CA GLY A 190 -0.25 8.75 -21.73
C GLY A 190 -0.27 8.57 -23.26
N ASN A 191 0.63 9.28 -23.96
CA ASN A 191 0.71 9.26 -25.43
C ASN A 191 1.79 8.26 -25.93
N PRO A 192 1.42 7.20 -26.69
CA PRO A 192 2.33 6.12 -27.08
C PRO A 192 3.28 6.47 -28.24
N SER A 193 3.59 7.74 -28.47
CA SER A 193 4.48 8.15 -29.58
C SER A 193 5.96 7.85 -29.24
N VAL A 194 6.35 6.58 -29.29
CA VAL A 194 7.73 6.11 -29.52
C VAL A 194 7.67 4.85 -30.39
#